data_AF-A0A5P8N8C9-F1
#
_entry.id   AF-A0A5P8N8C9-F1
#
_cell.length_a   1.000
_cell.length_b   1.000
_cell.length_c   1.000
_cell.angle_alpha   90.00
_cell.angle_beta   90.00
_cell.angle_gamma   90.00
#
_symmetry.space_group_name_H-M   'P 1'
#
loop_
_entity.id
_entity.type
_entity.pdbx_description
1 polymer ?
#
loop_
_entity_poly.entity_id
_entity_poly.type
_entity_poly.pdbx_seq_one_letter_code
_entity_poly.pdbx_strand_id
1 'polypeptide(L)' 'PQPAAWVWLYQEGGWSYNKGKEKEQDVAEFSFVSTLREHAGRYQCQYRVSWSEEASEKSDPVE' A
#
# COMPACT_ATOMS: atom_id res chain seq x y z
N PRO A 1 15.74 -5.75 11.38
CA PRO A 1 14.36 -6.08 11.83
C PRO A 1 13.53 -6.56 10.64
N GLN A 2 12.83 -7.70 10.74
CA GLN A 2 11.86 -8.06 9.70
C GLN A 2 10.59 -7.24 9.90
N PRO A 3 9.99 -6.69 8.83
CA PRO A 3 8.74 -5.95 8.96
C PRO A 3 7.65 -6.86 9.53
N ALA A 4 6.81 -6.31 10.39
CA ALA A 4 5.64 -6.99 10.95
C ALA A 4 4.53 -7.16 9.89
N ALA A 5 4.48 -6.25 8.93
CA ALA A 5 3.51 -6.27 7.86
C ALA A 5 4.00 -5.50 6.62
N TRP A 6 3.31 -5.74 5.52
CA TRP A 6 3.45 -5.02 4.27
C TRP A 6 2.12 -4.37 3.91
N VAL A 7 2.19 -3.13 3.45
CA VAL A 7 1.05 -2.46 2.81
C VAL A 7 1.35 -2.32 1.34
N TRP A 8 0.38 -2.70 0.51
CA TRP A 8 0.38 -2.50 -0.93
C TRP A 8 -0.59 -1.38 -1.29
N LEU A 9 -0.18 -0.52 -2.20
CA LEU A 9 -0.99 0.52 -2.82
C LEU A 9 -1.06 0.24 -4.32
N TYR A 10 -2.24 -0.11 -4.80
CA TYR A 10 -2.51 -0.40 -6.20
C TYR A 10 -3.05 0.83 -6.89
N GLN A 11 -2.48 1.18 -8.04
CA GLN A 11 -2.99 2.23 -8.90
C GLN A 11 -3.68 1.63 -10.12
N GLU A 12 -4.83 2.18 -10.48
CA GLU A 12 -5.49 1.94 -11.76
C GLU A 12 -4.61 2.47 -12.90
N GLY A 13 -3.90 1.56 -13.56
CA GLY A 13 -2.75 1.87 -14.43
C GLY A 13 -1.66 0.79 -14.39
N GLY A 14 -1.75 -0.13 -13.42
CA GLY A 14 -0.89 -1.32 -13.35
C GLY A 14 0.32 -1.14 -12.44
N TRP A 15 0.53 0.04 -11.88
CA TRP A 15 1.57 0.26 -10.89
C TRP A 15 1.13 -0.22 -9.51
N SER A 16 2.07 -0.80 -8.75
CA SER A 16 1.87 -1.13 -7.35
C SER A 16 3.06 -0.68 -6.52
N TYR A 17 2.78 -0.03 -5.39
CA TYR A 17 3.78 0.41 -4.43
C TYR A 17 3.64 -0.47 -3.19
N ASN A 18 4.75 -0.79 -2.53
CA ASN A 18 4.71 -1.49 -1.25
C ASN A 18 5.60 -0.81 -0.21
N LYS A 19 5.22 -0.96 1.06
CA LYS A 19 5.99 -0.45 2.19
C LYS A 19 5.87 -1.42 3.35
N GLY A 20 7.01 -1.75 3.96
CA GLY A 20 7.07 -2.52 5.19
C GLY A 20 6.73 -1.65 6.40
N LYS A 21 6.06 -2.23 7.39
CA LYS A 21 5.79 -1.60 8.68
C LYS A 21 6.35 -2.41 9.82
N GLU A 22 6.76 -1.71 10.86
CA GLU A 22 7.04 -2.30 12.17
C GLU A 22 5.77 -2.40 13.01
N LYS A 23 5.78 -3.22 14.07
CA LYS A 23 4.58 -3.53 14.88
C LYS A 23 3.91 -2.30 15.50
N GLU A 24 4.67 -1.23 15.70
CA GLU A 24 4.20 0.00 16.36
C GLU A 24 3.50 0.97 15.39
N GLN A 25 3.57 0.71 14.07
CA GLN A 25 2.97 1.57 13.06
C GLN A 25 1.69 0.97 12.50
N ASP A 26 0.55 1.58 12.84
CA ASP A 26 -0.75 1.21 12.26
C ASP A 26 -0.98 1.83 10.88
N VAL A 27 -0.24 2.88 10.51
CA VAL A 27 -0.45 3.68 9.28
C VAL A 27 0.76 3.63 8.34
N ALA A 28 0.51 3.58 7.02
CA ALA A 28 1.56 3.60 5.99
C ALA A 28 1.38 4.85 5.15
N GLU A 29 2.41 5.69 5.14
CA GLU A 29 2.45 6.86 4.28
C GLU A 29 3.22 6.53 2.99
N PHE A 30 2.56 6.77 1.86
CA PHE A 30 3.15 6.72 0.53
C PHE A 30 3.32 8.15 0.04
N SER A 31 4.58 8.53 -0.23
CA SER A 31 4.90 9.87 -0.72
C SER A 31 5.24 9.81 -2.20
N PHE A 32 4.53 10.60 -3.00
CA PHE A 32 4.88 10.84 -4.40
C PHE A 32 5.74 12.10 -4.46
N VAL A 33 6.97 11.97 -4.98
CA VAL A 33 7.91 13.10 -5.10
C VAL A 33 7.39 14.18 -6.04
N SER A 34 6.60 13.78 -7.02
CA SER A 34 5.92 14.66 -7.99
C SER A 34 4.53 14.11 -8.30
N THR A 35 3.58 14.99 -8.61
CA THR A 35 2.23 14.63 -9.07
C THR A 35 2.19 14.70 -10.60
N LEU A 36 2.73 13.66 -11.24
CA LEU A 36 2.72 13.51 -12.68
C LEU A 36 1.39 12.89 -13.15
N ARG A 37 1.08 13.04 -14.44
CA ARG A 37 -0.13 12.45 -15.04
C ARG A 37 -0.16 10.92 -14.91
N GLU A 38 1.01 10.29 -14.86
CA GLU A 38 1.14 8.84 -14.60
C GLU A 38 0.75 8.43 -13.17
N HIS A 39 0.65 9.37 -12.23
CA HIS A 39 0.18 9.16 -10.85
C HIS A 39 -1.31 9.53 -10.68
N ALA A 40 -2.03 9.86 -11.76
CA ALA A 40 -3.45 10.09 -11.69
C ALA A 40 -4.22 8.76 -11.76
N GLY A 41 -5.38 8.69 -11.10
CA GLY A 41 -6.28 7.55 -11.18
C GLY A 41 -6.70 7.04 -9.81
N ARG A 42 -7.33 5.86 -9.80
CA ARG A 42 -7.87 5.26 -8.58
C ARG A 42 -6.81 4.47 -7.84
N TYR A 43 -6.76 4.66 -6.53
CA TYR A 43 -5.91 3.95 -5.62
C TYR A 43 -6.72 3.03 -4.70
N GLN A 44 -6.20 1.83 -4.45
CA GLN A 44 -6.72 0.90 -3.46
C GLN A 44 -5.56 0.39 -2.62
N CYS A 45 -5.76 0.27 -1.30
CA CYS A 45 -4.75 -0.28 -0.41
C CYS A 45 -5.10 -1.69 0.05
N GLN A 46 -4.07 -2.48 0.36
CA GLN A 46 -4.21 -3.80 0.96
C GLN A 46 -3.12 -4.03 2.00
N TYR A 47 -3.51 -4.60 3.13
CA TYR A 47 -2.60 -4.94 4.21
C TYR A 47 -2.29 -6.44 4.24
N ARG A 48 -1.03 -6.82 4.50
CA ARG A 48 -0.62 -8.21 4.68
C ARG A 48 0.36 -8.35 5.83
N VAL A 49 0.03 -9.19 6.81
CA VAL A 49 0.94 -9.52 7.92
C VAL A 49 2.08 -10.39 7.39
N SER A 50 3.33 -10.10 7.78
CA SER A 50 4.50 -10.81 7.23
C SER A 50 4.53 -12.30 7.56
N TRP A 51 3.88 -12.70 8.66
CA TRP A 51 3.75 -14.08 9.10
C TRP A 51 2.47 -14.77 8.63
N SER A 52 1.61 -14.07 7.87
CA SER A 52 0.34 -14.62 7.37
C SER A 52 0.39 -14.83 5.86
N GLU A 53 -0.16 -15.95 5.40
CA GLU A 53 -0.37 -16.20 3.97
C GLU A 53 -1.51 -15.35 3.42
N GLU A 54 -2.49 -15.02 4.26
CA GLU A 54 -3.66 -14.22 3.92
C GLU A 54 -3.36 -12.72 3.96
N ALA A 55 -3.86 -12.01 2.94
CA ALA A 55 -3.91 -10.55 2.92
C ALA A 55 -5.33 -10.10 3.29
N SER A 56 -5.45 -8.88 3.81
CA SER A 56 -6.74 -8.24 4.06
C SER A 56 -7.48 -7.98 2.74
N GLU A 57 -8.77 -7.70 2.83
CA GLU A 57 -9.54 -7.20 1.69
C GLU A 57 -8.97 -5.85 1.23
N LYS A 58 -9.19 -5.52 -0.05
CA LYS A 58 -8.80 -4.21 -0.57
C LYS A 58 -9.72 -3.14 0.00
N SER A 59 -9.16 -1.96 0.25
CA SER A 59 -9.94 -0.80 0.64
C SER A 59 -10.88 -0.36 -0.47
N ASP A 60 -11.86 0.46 -0.09
CA ASP A 60 -12.60 1.24 -1.06
C ASP A 60 -11.63 2.08 -1.91
N PRO A 61 -11.86 2.17 -3.23
CA PRO A 61 -11.01 2.94 -4.14
C PRO A 61 -11.14 4.44 -3.91
N VAL A 62 -10.02 5.16 -3.98
CA VAL A 62 -9.93 6.62 -3.83
C VAL A 62 -9.31 7.27 -5.07
N GLU A 63 -9.78 8.46 -5.48
CA GLU A 63 -9.28 9.27 -6.62
C GLU A 63 -8.56 10.54 -6.16
#